data_AF-A0A9E3G2Z6-F1
#
_entry.id   AF-A0A9E3G2Z6-F1
#
_cell.length_a   1.000
_cell.length_b   1.000
_cell.length_c   1.000
_cell.angle_alpha   90.00
_cell.angle_beta   90.00
_cell.angle_gamma   90.00
#
_symmetry.space_group_name_H-M   'P 1'
#
loop_
_entity.id
_entity.type
_entity.pdbx_description
1 polymer ?
#
loop_
_entity_poly.entity_id
_entity_poly.type
_entity_poly.pdbx_seq_one_letter_code
_entity_poly.pdbx_strand_id
1 'polypeptide(L)'
;MLATLFRSFTPREVPLLRRAPERFEGQDGDSAMPAQSGTALPVFVHVHVPKCGGTTLNLLLERWFGKGFERWYSRIPERTWSLSEMETFVAARPHLRCFASHELREFPQVLAGRPALYFTFLREPVDRVVSCAKHLIRECATPNPNFERYLPAKNTAVDVPSVLRGWIDTGTGPNRKTHVEASSLARFFFHGSLATLKGLGRVTATPGRANRCEERDDQVAFAMALTELRRFFFVGDFAHLQRDIARFAASLQRFGVLASVGVVPHERRSAEGSFGSDAEEAEIRHRLRAVLPIDVALYETLPLWQPRGGHAAGSADEAFGVQIGTTGAR
;
A
#
# COMPACT_ATOMS: atom_id res chain seq x y z
N MET A 1 20.44 22.97 1.18
CA MET A 1 21.51 22.17 0.53
C MET A 1 21.06 20.79 0.01
N LEU A 2 19.84 20.30 0.31
CA LEU A 2 19.28 19.05 -0.25
C LEU A 2 18.59 19.21 -1.63
N ALA A 3 18.31 20.44 -2.08
CA ALA A 3 17.59 20.72 -3.33
C ALA A 3 18.47 20.61 -4.61
N THR A 4 19.78 20.43 -4.48
CA THR A 4 20.72 20.46 -5.62
C THR A 4 21.12 19.06 -6.11
N LEU A 5 20.86 18.01 -5.34
CA LEU A 5 21.24 16.63 -5.70
C LEU A 5 20.24 15.88 -6.60
N PHE A 6 19.08 16.48 -6.92
CA PHE A 6 18.04 15.86 -7.77
C PHE A 6 17.82 16.57 -9.12
N ARG A 7 18.63 17.57 -9.48
CA ARG A 7 18.39 18.43 -10.66
C ARG A 7 18.97 17.93 -11.99
N SER A 8 19.59 16.75 -12.05
CA SER A 8 20.13 16.21 -13.30
C SER A 8 19.73 14.75 -13.49
N PHE A 9 18.42 14.48 -13.53
CA PHE A 9 17.91 13.23 -14.09
C PHE A 9 16.61 13.53 -14.83
N THR A 10 16.72 13.98 -16.08
CA THR A 10 15.65 13.73 -17.04
C THR A 10 15.58 12.21 -17.19
N PRO A 11 14.45 11.55 -16.93
CA PRO A 11 14.33 10.13 -17.21
C PRO A 11 14.63 9.96 -18.71
N ARG A 12 15.78 9.35 -19.04
CA ARG A 12 15.95 8.78 -20.37
C ARG A 12 14.78 7.83 -20.54
N GLU A 13 14.02 8.02 -21.62
CA GLU A 13 12.96 7.11 -22.02
C GLU A 13 13.52 5.69 -21.93
N VAL A 14 13.05 4.94 -20.93
CA VAL A 14 13.26 3.50 -20.90
C VAL A 14 12.45 3.01 -22.09
N PRO A 15 13.07 2.44 -23.14
CA PRO A 15 12.30 1.91 -24.24
C PRO A 15 11.35 0.89 -23.65
N LEU A 16 10.05 1.17 -23.70
CA LEU A 16 9.03 0.17 -23.47
C LEU A 16 9.24 -0.86 -24.56
N LEU A 17 9.98 -1.92 -24.23
CA LEU A 17 10.10 -3.12 -25.02
C LEU A 17 8.68 -3.67 -25.18
N ARG A 18 8.01 -3.25 -26.26
CA ARG A 18 6.88 -3.95 -26.86
C ARG A 18 7.42 -5.27 -27.41
N ARG A 19 7.72 -6.21 -26.53
CA ARG A 19 7.75 -7.62 -26.92
C ARG A 19 6.31 -8.11 -26.88
N ALA A 20 5.76 -8.36 -28.07
CA ALA A 20 4.63 -9.27 -28.21
C ALA A 20 4.99 -10.58 -27.48
N PRO A 21 4.04 -11.24 -26.80
CA PRO A 21 4.32 -12.52 -26.19
C PRO A 21 4.78 -13.49 -27.27
N GLU A 22 5.99 -14.02 -27.10
CA GLU A 22 6.45 -15.18 -27.88
C GLU A 22 5.46 -16.31 -27.65
N ARG A 23 4.89 -16.82 -28.75
CA ARG A 23 4.04 -18.01 -28.75
C ARG A 23 4.81 -19.15 -28.08
N PHE A 24 4.29 -19.60 -26.95
CA PHE A 24 4.67 -20.89 -26.37
C PHE A 24 4.00 -21.96 -27.26
N GLU A 25 4.74 -22.48 -28.24
CA GLU A 25 4.34 -23.67 -28.98
C GLU A 25 4.59 -24.89 -28.10
N GLY A 26 3.51 -25.56 -27.69
CA GLY A 26 3.58 -26.90 -27.11
C GLY A 26 2.69 -27.14 -25.90
N GLN A 27 1.37 -27.22 -26.11
CA GLN A 27 0.52 -28.27 -25.52
C GLN A 27 -0.88 -28.21 -26.13
N ASP A 28 -1.12 -29.09 -27.09
CA ASP A 28 -2.46 -29.40 -27.62
C ASP A 28 -3.26 -30.11 -26.53
N GLY A 29 -3.99 -29.31 -25.75
CA GLY A 29 -5.00 -29.76 -24.80
C GLY A 29 -6.23 -28.88 -25.00
N ASP A 30 -7.18 -29.40 -25.77
CA ASP A 30 -8.41 -28.75 -26.25
C ASP A 30 -9.41 -28.50 -25.09
N SER A 31 -9.01 -27.66 -24.13
CA SER A 31 -9.90 -27.09 -23.12
C SER A 31 -10.37 -25.73 -23.64
N ALA A 32 -11.43 -25.76 -24.44
CA ALA A 32 -12.15 -24.58 -24.85
C ALA A 32 -12.49 -23.72 -23.62
N MET A 33 -11.71 -22.66 -23.40
CA MET A 33 -12.04 -21.62 -22.44
C MET A 33 -13.37 -21.00 -22.88
N PRO A 34 -14.43 -21.06 -22.06
CA PRO A 34 -15.72 -20.52 -22.47
C PRO A 34 -15.58 -19.02 -22.69
N ALA A 35 -16.01 -18.57 -23.87
CA ALA A 35 -16.14 -17.17 -24.20
C ALA A 35 -17.11 -16.49 -23.22
N GLN A 36 -16.58 -15.79 -22.21
CA GLN A 36 -17.39 -15.04 -21.25
C GLN A 36 -17.76 -13.68 -21.82
N SER A 37 -18.87 -13.61 -22.55
CA SER A 37 -19.52 -12.39 -23.05
C SER A 37 -20.50 -11.80 -22.03
N GLY A 38 -20.01 -11.60 -20.81
CA GLY A 38 -20.64 -10.75 -19.80
C GLY A 38 -19.52 -10.14 -18.97
N THR A 39 -19.36 -8.82 -18.99
CA THR A 39 -18.25 -8.18 -18.26
C THR A 39 -18.41 -8.40 -16.77
N ALA A 40 -17.62 -9.32 -16.22
CA ALA A 40 -17.64 -9.63 -14.81
C ALA A 40 -17.39 -8.35 -14.00
N LEU A 41 -18.22 -8.13 -12.96
CA LEU A 41 -18.10 -6.95 -12.12
C LEU A 41 -16.72 -6.92 -11.45
N PRO A 42 -16.08 -5.73 -11.33
CA PRO A 42 -14.77 -5.62 -10.71
C PRO A 42 -14.82 -6.03 -9.23
N VAL A 43 -13.66 -6.40 -8.70
CA VAL A 43 -13.42 -6.54 -7.27
C VAL A 43 -12.55 -5.39 -6.78
N PHE A 44 -13.01 -4.68 -5.76
CA PHE A 44 -12.25 -3.61 -5.13
C PHE A 44 -11.31 -4.20 -4.07
N VAL A 45 -10.05 -3.77 -4.08
CA VAL A 45 -9.04 -4.35 -3.19
C VAL A 45 -8.40 -3.24 -2.35
N HIS A 46 -8.77 -3.21 -1.06
CA HIS A 46 -8.16 -2.29 -0.11
C HIS A 46 -6.81 -2.85 0.35
N VAL A 47 -5.74 -2.23 -0.15
CA VAL A 47 -4.38 -2.46 0.31
C VAL A 47 -4.20 -1.72 1.63
N HIS A 48 -4.45 -2.41 2.75
CA HIS A 48 -4.47 -1.81 4.07
C HIS A 48 -3.04 -1.60 4.59
N VAL A 49 -2.51 -0.40 4.39
CA VAL A 49 -1.24 0.03 4.99
C VAL A 49 -1.47 0.30 6.49
N PRO A 50 -0.73 -0.36 7.39
CA PRO A 50 -0.87 -0.15 8.82
C PRO A 50 -0.73 1.33 9.21
N LYS A 51 -1.63 1.77 10.10
CA LYS A 51 -1.68 3.12 10.69
C LYS A 51 -1.97 4.27 9.70
N CYS A 52 -2.50 3.95 8.52
CA CYS A 52 -3.04 4.93 7.56
C CYS A 52 -4.58 5.05 7.61
N GLY A 53 -5.20 4.80 8.76
CA GLY A 53 -6.66 4.94 8.92
C GLY A 53 -7.49 3.74 8.46
N GLY A 54 -6.86 2.59 8.20
CA GLY A 54 -7.59 1.44 7.64
C GLY A 54 -8.69 0.87 8.53
N THR A 55 -8.64 1.00 9.86
CA THR A 55 -9.78 0.64 10.73
C THR A 55 -11.02 1.48 10.42
N THR A 56 -10.87 2.81 10.34
CA THR A 56 -11.96 3.72 9.98
C THR A 56 -12.49 3.41 8.58
N LEU A 57 -11.58 3.17 7.62
CA LEU A 57 -11.99 2.84 6.25
C LEU A 57 -12.73 1.51 6.17
N ASN A 58 -12.28 0.48 6.90
CA ASN A 58 -12.94 -0.83 6.91
C ASN A 58 -14.39 -0.74 7.40
N LEU A 59 -14.67 0.08 8.42
CA LEU A 59 -16.04 0.31 8.90
C LEU A 59 -16.93 0.95 7.81
N LEU A 60 -16.37 1.86 7.02
CA LEU A 60 -17.08 2.47 5.89
C LEU A 60 -17.31 1.46 4.76
N LEU A 61 -16.30 0.66 4.42
CA LEU A 61 -16.42 -0.38 3.39
C LEU A 61 -17.47 -1.42 3.76
N GLU A 62 -17.49 -1.85 5.03
CA GLU A 62 -18.53 -2.75 5.56
C GLU A 62 -19.93 -2.15 5.39
N ARG A 63 -20.10 -0.86 5.65
CA ARG A 63 -21.37 -0.15 5.42
C ARG A 63 -21.74 -0.03 3.94
N TRP A 64 -20.79 0.28 3.06
CA TRP A 64 -21.06 0.55 1.64
C TRP A 64 -21.25 -0.71 0.80
N PHE A 65 -20.55 -1.80 1.14
CA PHE A 65 -20.60 -3.05 0.39
C PHE A 65 -21.41 -4.14 1.10
N GLY A 66 -21.72 -3.98 2.39
CA GLY A 66 -22.50 -4.95 3.17
C GLY A 66 -21.87 -6.34 3.14
N LYS A 67 -22.68 -7.36 2.80
CA LYS A 67 -22.21 -8.75 2.63
C LYS A 67 -21.17 -8.93 1.52
N GLY A 68 -21.00 -7.95 0.63
CA GLY A 68 -19.98 -7.96 -0.41
C GLY A 68 -18.59 -7.53 0.07
N PHE A 69 -18.40 -7.22 1.35
CA PHE A 69 -17.10 -6.87 1.92
C PHE A 69 -16.57 -7.91 2.90
N GLU A 70 -15.32 -8.30 2.73
CA GLU A 70 -14.60 -9.15 3.67
C GLU A 70 -13.25 -8.56 4.08
N ARG A 71 -12.87 -8.80 5.34
CA ARG A 71 -11.53 -8.49 5.86
C ARG A 71 -10.75 -9.78 5.95
N TRP A 72 -9.51 -9.77 5.49
CA TRP A 72 -8.60 -10.87 5.72
C TRP A 72 -7.30 -10.42 6.37
N TYR A 73 -7.06 -10.96 7.55
CA TYR A 73 -5.86 -10.74 8.34
C TYR A 73 -5.47 -12.09 8.95
N SER A 74 -4.32 -12.62 8.56
CA SER A 74 -3.76 -13.78 9.26
C SER A 74 -3.14 -13.34 10.58
N ARG A 75 -2.87 -14.32 11.44
CA ARG A 75 -2.13 -14.09 12.68
C ARG A 75 -0.61 -14.06 12.48
N ILE A 76 -0.14 -14.29 11.25
CA ILE A 76 1.28 -14.38 10.91
C ILE A 76 1.72 -13.00 10.37
N PRO A 77 2.48 -12.20 11.15
CA PRO A 77 2.76 -10.80 10.81
C PRO A 77 3.53 -10.60 9.51
N GLU A 78 4.34 -11.60 9.11
CA GLU A 78 5.16 -11.54 7.89
C GLU A 78 4.52 -12.26 6.68
N ARG A 79 3.29 -12.77 6.80
CA ARG A 79 2.63 -13.47 5.69
C ARG A 79 2.27 -12.50 4.58
N THR A 80 2.52 -12.92 3.35
CA THR A 80 2.07 -12.23 2.13
C THR A 80 1.27 -13.18 1.28
N TRP A 81 0.31 -12.66 0.52
CA TRP A 81 -0.49 -13.51 -0.37
C TRP A 81 0.24 -13.76 -1.67
N SER A 82 0.21 -15.02 -2.12
CA SER A 82 0.51 -15.33 -3.51
C SER A 82 -0.65 -14.91 -4.42
N LEU A 83 -0.36 -14.79 -5.72
CA LEU A 83 -1.40 -14.65 -6.75
C LEU A 83 -2.46 -15.75 -6.66
N SER A 84 -2.05 -17.02 -6.52
CA SER A 84 -2.99 -18.15 -6.47
C SER A 84 -3.91 -18.10 -5.24
N GLU A 85 -3.41 -17.63 -4.10
CA GLU A 85 -4.24 -17.41 -2.91
C GLU A 85 -5.25 -16.29 -3.14
N MET A 86 -4.85 -15.18 -3.78
CA MET A 86 -5.78 -14.11 -4.16
C MET A 86 -6.88 -14.60 -5.09
N GLU A 87 -6.52 -15.34 -6.15
CA GLU A 87 -7.47 -15.88 -7.11
C GLU A 87 -8.42 -16.88 -6.48
N THR A 88 -7.90 -17.82 -5.67
CA THR A 88 -8.71 -18.80 -4.95
C THR A 88 -9.70 -18.11 -4.00
N PHE A 89 -9.25 -17.08 -3.29
CA PHE A 89 -10.09 -16.32 -2.38
C PHE A 89 -11.26 -15.64 -3.10
N VAL A 90 -11.00 -15.00 -4.24
CA VAL A 90 -12.01 -14.31 -5.04
C VAL A 90 -12.93 -15.30 -5.76
N ALA A 91 -12.41 -16.37 -6.34
CA ALA A 91 -13.18 -17.41 -7.03
C ALA A 91 -14.17 -18.11 -6.09
N ALA A 92 -13.76 -18.38 -4.86
CA ALA A 92 -14.62 -19.01 -3.85
C ALA A 92 -15.76 -18.09 -3.36
N ARG A 93 -15.76 -16.80 -3.70
CA ARG A 93 -16.74 -15.81 -3.24
C ARG A 93 -17.31 -14.99 -4.41
N PRO A 94 -18.24 -15.55 -5.20
CA PRO A 94 -18.83 -14.83 -6.33
C PRO A 94 -19.54 -13.52 -5.95
N HIS A 95 -20.02 -13.41 -4.71
CA HIS A 95 -20.69 -12.23 -4.16
C HIS A 95 -19.71 -11.14 -3.67
N LEU A 96 -18.41 -11.45 -3.54
CA LEU A 96 -17.41 -10.52 -3.04
C LEU A 96 -17.28 -9.33 -3.99
N ARG A 97 -17.48 -8.11 -3.48
CA ARG A 97 -17.29 -6.87 -4.23
C ARG A 97 -16.07 -6.09 -3.75
N CYS A 98 -15.69 -6.23 -2.49
CA CYS A 98 -14.54 -5.56 -1.91
C CYS A 98 -13.86 -6.46 -0.86
N PHE A 99 -12.54 -6.41 -0.74
CA PHE A 99 -11.87 -6.97 0.43
C PHE A 99 -10.69 -6.13 0.89
N ALA A 100 -10.27 -6.31 2.14
CA ALA A 100 -9.14 -5.59 2.74
C ALA A 100 -8.13 -6.54 3.37
N SER A 101 -6.84 -6.30 3.14
CA SER A 101 -5.75 -7.06 3.75
C SER A 101 -4.47 -6.22 3.87
N HIS A 102 -3.67 -6.48 4.92
CA HIS A 102 -2.33 -5.91 5.09
C HIS A 102 -1.23 -6.82 4.52
N GLU A 103 -1.61 -7.98 3.97
CA GLU A 103 -0.72 -9.04 3.45
C GLU A 103 -0.49 -8.94 1.94
N LEU A 104 -1.11 -7.95 1.28
CA LEU A 104 -0.99 -7.76 -0.17
C LEU A 104 0.34 -7.09 -0.50
N ARG A 105 1.14 -7.73 -1.37
CA ARG A 105 2.40 -7.19 -1.91
C ARG A 105 2.48 -7.29 -3.44
N GLU A 106 1.49 -7.92 -4.06
CA GLU A 106 1.34 -8.08 -5.50
C GLU A 106 -0.04 -7.52 -5.89
N PHE A 107 -0.11 -6.89 -7.07
CA PHE A 107 -1.31 -6.16 -7.51
C PHE A 107 -1.71 -6.57 -8.95
N PRO A 108 -2.07 -7.84 -9.18
CA PRO A 108 -2.53 -8.32 -10.49
C PRO A 108 -3.79 -7.57 -10.93
N GLN A 109 -3.86 -7.15 -12.20
CA GLN A 109 -5.00 -6.38 -12.72
C GLN A 109 -6.29 -7.20 -12.84
N VAL A 110 -6.19 -8.52 -12.81
CA VAL A 110 -7.31 -9.46 -12.89
C VAL A 110 -7.16 -10.49 -11.77
N LEU A 111 -8.25 -10.78 -11.06
CA LEU A 111 -8.33 -11.82 -10.05
C LEU A 111 -9.52 -12.71 -10.36
N ALA A 112 -9.29 -14.00 -10.61
CA ALA A 112 -10.34 -14.97 -10.92
C ALA A 112 -11.27 -14.50 -12.05
N GLY A 113 -10.69 -13.99 -13.15
CA GLY A 113 -11.43 -13.47 -14.31
C GLY A 113 -12.12 -12.13 -14.11
N ARG A 114 -11.95 -11.47 -12.95
CA ARG A 114 -12.57 -10.18 -12.63
C ARG A 114 -11.53 -9.06 -12.60
N PRO A 115 -11.84 -7.87 -13.14
CA PRO A 115 -10.94 -6.72 -12.99
C PRO A 115 -10.72 -6.37 -11.51
N ALA A 116 -9.46 -6.20 -11.10
CA ALA A 116 -9.10 -5.87 -9.73
C ALA A 116 -8.76 -4.38 -9.60
N LEU A 117 -9.55 -3.65 -8.81
CA LEU A 117 -9.43 -2.21 -8.61
C LEU A 117 -8.83 -1.92 -7.24
N TYR A 118 -7.50 -1.79 -7.19
CA TYR A 118 -6.76 -1.56 -5.94
C TYR A 118 -6.91 -0.13 -5.47
N PHE A 119 -7.06 0.04 -4.16
CA PHE A 119 -7.02 1.34 -3.52
C PHE A 119 -6.34 1.29 -2.17
N THR A 120 -5.82 2.42 -1.74
CA THR A 120 -5.19 2.57 -0.43
C THR A 120 -5.33 4.00 0.08
N PHE A 121 -5.08 4.17 1.37
CA PHE A 121 -4.86 5.48 1.98
C PHE A 121 -3.45 5.53 2.53
N LEU A 122 -2.77 6.63 2.28
CA LEU A 122 -1.42 6.89 2.75
C LEU A 122 -1.47 7.94 3.84
N ARG A 123 -0.46 7.94 4.71
CA ARG A 123 -0.26 8.94 5.75
C ARG A 123 1.16 9.46 5.63
N GLU A 124 1.35 10.73 5.99
CA GLU A 124 2.69 11.30 6.08
C GLU A 124 3.61 10.34 6.85
N PRO A 125 4.79 9.99 6.31
CA PRO A 125 5.59 8.89 6.85
C PRO A 125 5.99 9.05 8.33
N VAL A 126 6.36 10.26 8.75
CA VAL A 126 6.73 10.53 10.15
C VAL A 126 5.50 10.35 11.06
N ASP A 127 4.36 10.92 10.70
CA ASP A 127 3.10 10.76 11.43
C ASP A 127 2.66 9.30 11.55
N ARG A 128 2.89 8.51 10.50
CA ARG A 128 2.58 7.08 10.50
C ARG A 128 3.47 6.32 11.47
N VAL A 129 4.79 6.58 11.48
CA VAL A 129 5.73 5.93 12.42
C VAL A 129 5.44 6.33 13.87
N VAL A 130 5.14 7.61 14.13
CA VAL A 130 4.67 8.05 15.45
C VAL A 130 3.39 7.30 15.86
N SER A 131 2.46 7.12 14.92
CA SER A 131 1.25 6.35 15.17
C SER A 131 1.51 4.85 15.38
N CYS A 132 2.57 4.28 14.80
CA CYS A 132 3.02 2.91 15.08
C CYS A 132 3.54 2.82 16.52
N ALA A 133 4.41 3.73 16.96
CA ALA A 133 4.94 3.74 18.32
C ALA A 133 3.82 3.87 19.37
N LYS A 134 2.88 4.80 19.17
CA LYS A 134 1.70 4.93 20.04
C LYS A 134 0.81 3.70 20.07
N HIS A 135 0.77 2.93 18.98
CA HIS A 135 0.03 1.68 18.95
C HIS A 135 0.78 0.59 19.71
N LEU A 136 2.08 0.45 19.46
CA LEU A 136 2.94 -0.49 20.17
C LEU A 136 2.83 -0.33 21.68
N ILE A 137 2.94 0.90 22.20
CA ILE A 137 2.87 1.17 23.65
C ILE A 137 1.51 0.76 24.22
N ARG A 138 0.41 1.02 23.50
CA ARG A 138 -0.93 0.58 23.90
C ARG A 138 -1.05 -0.94 23.93
N GLU A 139 -0.49 -1.61 22.93
CA GLU A 139 -0.49 -3.08 22.88
C GLU A 139 0.42 -3.67 23.97
N CYS A 140 1.55 -3.03 24.31
CA CYS A 140 2.43 -3.47 25.40
C CYS A 140 1.83 -3.29 26.79
N ALA A 141 0.83 -2.41 26.96
CA ALA A 141 0.02 -2.36 28.17
C ALA A 141 -0.79 -3.66 28.37
N THR A 142 -0.93 -4.47 27.32
CA THR A 142 -1.42 -5.85 27.40
C THR A 142 -0.25 -6.84 27.26
N PRO A 143 -0.19 -7.94 28.03
CA PRO A 143 0.91 -8.90 27.92
C PRO A 143 0.87 -9.61 26.55
N ASN A 144 1.69 -9.18 25.60
CA ASN A 144 1.83 -9.85 24.32
C ASN A 144 3.34 -9.99 23.96
N PRO A 145 3.87 -11.23 24.00
CA PRO A 145 5.31 -11.50 23.86
C PRO A 145 5.85 -11.13 22.47
N ASN A 146 4.99 -10.99 21.45
CA ASN A 146 5.43 -10.61 20.11
C ASN A 146 5.93 -9.16 20.02
N PHE A 147 5.58 -8.32 21.00
CA PHE A 147 5.96 -6.90 21.00
C PHE A 147 7.24 -6.62 21.79
N GLU A 148 7.74 -7.56 22.61
CA GLU A 148 8.98 -7.36 23.39
C GLU A 148 10.19 -7.08 22.50
N ARG A 149 10.24 -7.70 21.31
CA ARG A 149 11.34 -7.49 20.34
C ARG A 149 11.41 -6.06 19.78
N TYR A 150 10.38 -5.25 20.00
CA TYR A 150 10.26 -3.89 19.46
C TYR A 150 10.48 -2.80 20.50
N LEU A 151 10.58 -3.19 21.77
CA LEU A 151 10.80 -2.26 22.87
C LEU A 151 12.30 -1.97 23.01
N PRO A 152 12.67 -0.76 23.49
CA PRO A 152 14.02 -0.51 23.95
C PRO A 152 14.40 -1.48 25.08
N ALA A 153 15.70 -1.61 25.39
CA ALA A 153 16.21 -2.55 26.39
C ALA A 153 15.42 -2.49 27.71
N LYS A 154 15.31 -3.64 28.41
CA LYS A 154 14.35 -3.97 29.49
C LYS A 154 14.19 -3.00 30.68
N ASN A 155 14.91 -1.88 30.76
CA ASN A 155 14.91 -0.95 31.89
C ASN A 155 14.54 0.50 31.55
N THR A 156 14.11 0.80 30.31
CA THR A 156 13.68 2.16 29.94
C THR A 156 12.18 2.33 30.13
N ALA A 157 11.73 3.48 30.63
CA ALA A 157 10.32 3.84 30.61
C ALA A 157 9.77 3.71 29.17
N VAL A 158 8.63 3.01 29.02
CA VAL A 158 8.04 2.74 27.72
C VAL A 158 7.14 3.91 27.33
N ASP A 159 7.77 5.00 26.88
CA ASP A 159 7.08 6.17 26.31
C ASP A 159 7.35 6.31 24.80
N VAL A 160 6.54 7.16 24.14
CA VAL A 160 6.63 7.38 22.68
C VAL A 160 8.01 7.91 22.28
N PRO A 161 8.56 8.95 22.96
CA PRO A 161 9.90 9.45 22.62
C PRO A 161 10.99 8.39 22.70
N SER A 162 11.03 7.58 23.76
CA SER A 162 12.07 6.57 23.98
C SER A 162 12.00 5.44 22.95
N VAL A 163 10.80 5.00 22.58
CA VAL A 163 10.61 4.01 21.50
C VAL A 163 11.10 4.58 20.16
N LEU A 164 10.70 5.80 19.83
CA LEU A 164 11.09 6.44 18.56
C LEU A 164 12.59 6.69 18.48
N ARG A 165 13.23 7.19 19.55
CA ARG A 165 14.69 7.34 19.62
C ARG A 165 15.38 6.01 19.43
N GLY A 166 14.94 4.96 20.13
CA GLY A 166 15.46 3.61 19.95
C GLY A 166 15.36 3.11 18.51
N TRP A 167 14.24 3.36 17.83
CA TRP A 167 14.07 3.01 16.41
C TRP A 167 14.98 3.81 15.48
N ILE A 168 15.17 5.10 15.73
CA ILE A 168 16.09 5.97 14.97
C ILE A 168 17.54 5.53 15.18
N ASP A 169 17.95 5.35 16.44
CA ASP A 169 19.33 5.04 16.83
C ASP A 169 19.75 3.63 16.38
N THR A 170 18.82 2.68 16.35
CA THR A 170 19.10 1.34 15.81
C THR A 170 19.12 1.30 14.28
N GLY A 171 18.57 2.32 13.61
CA GLY A 171 18.43 2.44 12.15
C GLY A 171 19.67 2.89 11.40
N THR A 172 20.73 3.33 12.09
CA THR A 172 21.93 3.90 11.45
C THR A 172 23.10 2.91 11.33
N GLY A 173 22.87 1.61 11.56
CA GLY A 173 23.92 0.58 11.54
C GLY A 173 23.86 -0.33 10.30
N PRO A 174 25.00 -0.77 9.75
CA PRO A 174 25.09 -1.46 8.45
C PRO A 174 24.54 -2.91 8.41
N ASN A 175 23.86 -3.38 9.46
CA ASN A 175 23.54 -4.80 9.62
C ASN A 175 22.20 -5.09 10.33
N ARG A 176 21.25 -4.14 10.37
CA ARG A 176 19.99 -4.33 11.12
C ARG A 176 18.75 -3.94 10.35
N LYS A 177 17.89 -4.93 10.09
CA LYS A 177 16.48 -4.73 9.75
C LYS A 177 15.77 -4.05 10.92
N THR A 178 15.52 -2.75 10.83
CA THR A 178 14.86 -2.00 11.92
C THR A 178 13.35 -1.92 11.77
N HIS A 179 12.65 -1.50 12.83
CA HIS A 179 11.21 -1.20 12.75
C HIS A 179 10.89 -0.06 11.80
N VAL A 180 11.81 0.89 11.61
CA VAL A 180 11.68 1.96 10.63
C VAL A 180 11.65 1.35 9.22
N GLU A 181 12.57 0.42 8.94
CA GLU A 181 12.61 -0.28 7.66
C GLU A 181 11.44 -1.25 7.43
N ALA A 182 11.06 -2.01 8.45
CA ALA A 182 9.87 -2.87 8.40
C ALA A 182 8.58 -2.05 8.26
N SER A 183 8.64 -0.78 8.70
CA SER A 183 7.57 0.17 8.48
C SER A 183 7.64 0.82 7.11
N SER A 184 8.68 0.65 6.28
CA SER A 184 8.81 1.45 5.05
C SER A 184 7.56 1.37 4.16
N LEU A 185 7.02 2.55 3.85
CA LEU A 185 5.86 2.70 2.98
C LEU A 185 6.18 2.23 1.57
N ALA A 186 7.33 2.62 1.02
CA ALA A 186 7.76 2.19 -0.31
C ALA A 186 7.90 0.66 -0.40
N ARG A 187 8.50 0.04 0.62
CA ARG A 187 8.66 -1.42 0.69
C ARG A 187 7.34 -2.17 0.93
N PHE A 188 6.24 -1.47 1.26
CA PHE A 188 4.92 -2.09 1.28
C PHE A 188 4.38 -2.38 -0.12
N PHE A 189 4.74 -1.56 -1.11
CA PHE A 189 4.32 -1.70 -2.51
C PHE A 189 5.40 -2.34 -3.38
N PHE A 190 6.40 -2.95 -2.75
CA PHE A 190 7.53 -3.59 -3.39
C PHE A 190 7.87 -4.90 -2.67
N HIS A 191 7.98 -5.99 -3.43
CA HIS A 191 8.51 -7.25 -2.93
C HIS A 191 9.82 -7.57 -3.65
N GLY A 192 10.89 -7.90 -2.93
CA GLY A 192 12.22 -8.12 -3.53
C GLY A 192 12.26 -9.24 -4.58
N SER A 193 11.36 -10.23 -4.48
CA SER A 193 11.21 -11.26 -5.52
C SER A 193 10.75 -10.66 -6.85
N LEU A 194 9.95 -9.59 -6.85
CA LEU A 194 9.50 -8.91 -8.07
C LEU A 194 10.64 -8.17 -8.76
N ALA A 195 11.59 -7.57 -8.02
CA ALA A 195 12.80 -7.00 -8.62
C ALA A 195 13.61 -8.08 -9.35
N THR A 196 13.73 -9.26 -8.72
CA THR A 196 14.46 -10.40 -9.30
C THR A 196 13.75 -10.90 -10.56
N LEU A 197 12.43 -11.08 -10.51
CA LEU A 197 11.62 -11.50 -11.66
C LEU A 197 11.67 -10.50 -12.82
N LYS A 198 11.73 -9.19 -12.52
CA LYS A 198 11.83 -8.12 -13.53
C LYS A 198 13.26 -7.91 -14.05
N GLY A 199 14.22 -8.75 -13.66
CA GLY A 199 15.61 -8.66 -14.10
C GLY A 199 16.34 -7.42 -13.60
N LEU A 200 15.82 -6.73 -12.58
CA LEU A 200 16.41 -5.52 -11.99
C LEU A 200 17.60 -5.81 -11.07
N GLY A 201 18.08 -7.06 -11.08
CA GLY A 201 19.20 -7.54 -10.29
C GLY A 201 18.79 -8.66 -9.34
N ARG A 202 19.71 -9.58 -9.07
CA ARG A 202 19.57 -10.54 -7.97
C ARG A 202 19.64 -9.76 -6.65
N VAL A 203 18.50 -9.50 -6.03
CA VAL A 203 18.46 -9.20 -4.59
C VAL A 203 18.67 -10.53 -3.87
N THR A 204 19.87 -11.10 -3.97
CA THR A 204 20.24 -12.21 -3.10
C THR A 204 20.34 -11.65 -1.70
N ALA A 205 19.33 -11.93 -0.88
CA ALA A 205 19.44 -11.83 0.56
C ALA A 205 20.49 -12.85 1.02
N THR A 206 21.77 -12.57 0.80
CA THR A 206 22.86 -13.36 1.37
C THR A 206 22.93 -12.98 2.84
N PRO A 207 22.61 -13.88 3.79
CA PRO A 207 22.65 -13.55 5.20
C PRO A 207 24.10 -13.23 5.60
N GLY A 208 24.34 -12.05 6.18
CA GLY A 208 25.63 -11.72 6.83
C GLY A 208 26.62 -10.85 6.05
N ARG A 209 26.31 -10.37 4.84
CA ARG A 209 27.06 -9.26 4.22
C ARG A 209 26.23 -7.99 4.24
N ALA A 210 26.64 -7.04 5.08
CA ALA A 210 26.26 -5.63 4.99
C ALA A 210 26.55 -5.11 3.58
N ASN A 211 25.52 -5.02 2.74
CA ASN A 211 25.66 -4.84 1.31
C ASN A 211 25.75 -3.36 0.94
N ARG A 212 26.64 -3.00 0.01
CA ARG A 212 26.58 -1.75 -0.77
C ARG A 212 25.36 -1.71 -1.74
N CYS A 213 24.34 -2.55 -1.53
CA CYS A 213 23.11 -2.61 -2.34
C CYS A 213 21.97 -1.77 -1.75
N GLU A 214 22.06 -1.30 -0.51
CA GLU A 214 20.93 -0.62 0.17
C GLU A 214 20.41 0.59 -0.62
N GLU A 215 21.29 1.45 -1.15
CA GLU A 215 20.89 2.63 -1.91
C GLU A 215 20.23 2.28 -3.26
N ARG A 216 20.70 1.24 -3.94
CA ARG A 216 20.08 0.78 -5.21
C ARG A 216 18.73 0.12 -4.94
N ASP A 217 18.64 -0.68 -3.89
CA ASP A 217 17.40 -1.34 -3.49
C ASP A 217 16.33 -0.31 -3.12
N ASP A 218 16.73 0.79 -2.49
CA ASP A 218 15.84 1.89 -2.12
C ASP A 218 15.32 2.69 -3.32
N GLN A 219 16.16 2.98 -4.30
CA GLN A 219 15.74 3.62 -5.56
C GLN A 219 14.80 2.71 -6.37
N VAL A 220 15.08 1.41 -6.41
CA VAL A 220 14.20 0.42 -7.05
C VAL A 220 12.87 0.33 -6.31
N ALA A 221 12.89 0.25 -4.98
CA ALA A 221 11.68 0.24 -4.15
C ALA A 221 10.84 1.50 -4.37
N PHE A 222 11.45 2.68 -4.38
CA PHE A 222 10.79 3.95 -4.70
C PHE A 222 10.11 3.90 -6.08
N ALA A 223 10.87 3.55 -7.13
CA ALA A 223 10.37 3.55 -8.49
C ALA A 223 9.22 2.55 -8.69
N MET A 224 9.34 1.36 -8.08
CA MET A 224 8.30 0.34 -8.13
C MET A 224 7.06 0.76 -7.35
N ALA A 225 7.21 1.25 -6.12
CA ALA A 225 6.09 1.73 -5.31
C ALA A 225 5.34 2.86 -6.02
N LEU A 226 6.06 3.85 -6.57
CA LEU A 226 5.48 4.96 -7.33
C LEU A 226 4.74 4.45 -8.57
N THR A 227 5.31 3.46 -9.28
CA THR A 227 4.68 2.87 -10.46
C THR A 227 3.38 2.16 -10.10
N GLU A 228 3.37 1.33 -9.06
CA GLU A 228 2.17 0.59 -8.65
C GLU A 228 1.10 1.55 -8.11
N LEU A 229 1.45 2.48 -7.24
CA LEU A 229 0.52 3.46 -6.69
C LEU A 229 -0.14 4.35 -7.76
N ARG A 230 0.57 4.67 -8.85
CA ARG A 230 0.00 5.38 -10.01
C ARG A 230 -1.02 4.57 -10.80
N ARG A 231 -0.99 3.24 -10.69
CA ARG A 231 -1.93 2.31 -11.34
C ARG A 231 -3.14 2.01 -10.47
N PHE A 232 -3.09 2.33 -9.18
CA PHE A 232 -4.21 2.09 -8.28
C PHE A 232 -5.43 2.89 -8.74
N PHE A 233 -6.60 2.28 -8.56
CA PHE A 233 -7.89 2.92 -8.79
C PHE A 233 -8.04 4.19 -7.94
N PHE A 234 -7.56 4.16 -6.70
CA PHE A 234 -7.59 5.31 -5.81
C PHE A 234 -6.45 5.29 -4.78
N VAL A 235 -5.81 6.44 -4.57
CA VAL A 235 -4.84 6.65 -3.49
C VAL A 235 -5.27 7.90 -2.72
N GLY A 236 -5.76 7.69 -1.51
CA GLY A 236 -6.20 8.76 -0.62
C GLY A 236 -5.09 9.22 0.33
N ASP A 237 -5.24 10.44 0.82
CA ASP A 237 -4.39 11.01 1.85
C ASP A 237 -5.13 11.10 3.19
N PHE A 238 -4.55 10.48 4.21
CA PHE A 238 -5.07 10.50 5.57
C PHE A 238 -5.09 11.93 6.16
N ALA A 239 -4.18 12.83 5.77
CA ALA A 239 -4.22 14.22 6.20
C ALA A 239 -5.49 14.95 5.71
N HIS A 240 -6.11 14.43 4.64
CA HIS A 240 -7.32 14.95 4.04
C HIS A 240 -8.46 13.92 4.01
N LEU A 241 -8.51 13.04 5.03
CA LEU A 241 -9.35 11.84 5.06
C LEU A 241 -10.81 12.08 4.66
N GLN A 242 -11.47 13.10 5.24
CA GLN A 242 -12.88 13.40 4.93
C GLN A 242 -13.09 13.74 3.45
N ARG A 243 -12.22 14.61 2.90
CA ARG A 243 -12.27 15.03 1.49
C ARG A 243 -12.01 13.83 0.56
N ASP A 244 -11.02 13.03 0.88
CA ASP A 244 -10.61 11.92 0.02
C ASP A 244 -11.57 10.72 0.11
N ILE A 245 -12.22 10.50 1.26
CA ILE A 245 -13.37 9.58 1.39
C ILE A 245 -14.52 10.03 0.50
N ALA A 246 -14.82 11.34 0.45
CA ALA A 246 -15.88 11.85 -0.42
C ALA A 246 -15.61 11.59 -1.91
N ARG A 247 -14.35 11.81 -2.33
CA ARG A 247 -13.90 11.54 -3.70
C ARG A 247 -13.91 10.05 -4.02
N PHE A 248 -13.49 9.22 -3.08
CA PHE A 248 -13.53 7.77 -3.22
C PHE A 248 -14.97 7.27 -3.33
N ALA A 249 -15.88 7.73 -2.47
CA ALA A 249 -17.30 7.40 -2.54
C ALA A 249 -17.92 7.77 -3.89
N ALA A 250 -17.64 8.98 -4.41
CA ALA A 250 -18.09 9.39 -5.73
C ALA A 250 -17.53 8.50 -6.85
N SER A 251 -16.26 8.06 -6.72
CA SER A 251 -15.65 7.13 -7.66
C SER A 251 -16.31 5.75 -7.62
N LEU A 252 -16.67 5.25 -6.44
CA LEU A 252 -17.38 3.97 -6.26
C LEU A 252 -18.81 4.00 -6.81
N GLN A 253 -19.51 5.13 -6.73
CA GLN A 253 -20.86 5.30 -7.29
C GLN A 253 -20.91 5.05 -8.80
N ARG A 254 -19.83 5.34 -9.53
CA ARG A 254 -19.71 5.02 -10.97
C ARG A 254 -19.76 3.52 -11.27
N PHE A 255 -19.54 2.67 -10.26
CA PHE A 255 -19.62 1.22 -10.33
C PHE A 255 -20.86 0.66 -9.60
N GLY A 256 -21.88 1.49 -9.39
CA GLY A 256 -23.13 1.07 -8.73
C GLY A 256 -22.93 0.66 -7.27
N VAL A 257 -21.96 1.26 -6.56
CA VAL A 257 -21.84 1.13 -5.10
C VAL A 257 -22.56 2.31 -4.47
N LEU A 258 -23.50 2.05 -3.56
CA LEU A 258 -24.22 3.07 -2.80
C LEU A 258 -23.35 3.63 -1.67
N ALA A 259 -22.22 4.23 -2.04
CA ALA A 259 -21.33 4.91 -1.11
C ALA A 259 -21.88 6.30 -0.78
N SER A 260 -21.90 6.65 0.50
CA SER A 260 -22.31 7.97 0.97
C SER A 260 -21.31 8.53 1.97
N VAL A 261 -21.14 9.85 1.93
CA VAL A 261 -20.24 10.58 2.82
C VAL A 261 -21.00 10.89 4.09
N GLY A 262 -20.98 9.96 5.03
CA GLY A 262 -21.34 10.27 6.41
C GLY A 262 -20.29 11.17 7.07
N VAL A 263 -20.58 11.62 8.28
CA VAL A 263 -19.52 12.08 9.20
C VAL A 263 -18.61 10.89 9.44
N VAL A 264 -17.38 10.96 8.94
CA VAL A 264 -16.38 9.94 9.24
C VAL A 264 -15.98 10.18 10.68
N PRO A 265 -16.14 9.21 11.60
CA PRO A 265 -15.67 9.37 12.96
C PRO A 265 -14.16 9.60 12.89
N HIS A 266 -13.75 10.86 13.05
CA HIS A 266 -12.35 11.21 13.04
C HIS A 266 -11.81 10.90 14.44
N GLU A 267 -11.64 9.62 14.72
CA GLU A 267 -10.96 9.19 15.94
C GLU A 267 -9.48 9.57 15.80
N ARG A 268 -9.12 10.79 16.20
CA ARG A 268 -7.73 11.18 16.49
C ARG A 268 -7.21 10.49 17.77
N ARG A 269 -7.58 9.23 18.03
CA ARG A 269 -7.02 8.40 19.12
C ARG A 269 -5.52 8.08 18.95
N SER A 270 -4.85 8.65 17.95
CA SER A 270 -3.40 8.61 17.78
C SER A 270 -2.72 9.96 18.02
N ALA A 271 -3.47 11.04 18.28
CA ALA A 271 -2.92 12.31 18.72
C ALA A 271 -2.59 12.31 20.23
N GLU A 272 -3.30 11.52 21.03
CA GLU A 272 -3.11 11.46 22.48
C GLU A 272 -1.92 10.56 22.84
N GLY A 273 -1.02 11.08 23.66
CA GLY A 273 0.34 10.61 23.90
C GLY A 273 1.27 11.80 23.68
N SER A 274 1.45 12.58 24.74
CA SER A 274 2.19 13.83 24.75
C SER A 274 3.68 13.52 24.74
N PHE A 275 4.38 14.01 23.72
CA PHE A 275 5.80 14.32 23.87
C PHE A 275 5.98 15.21 25.12
N GLY A 276 7.13 15.16 25.78
CA GLY A 276 7.37 15.95 26.99
C GLY A 276 7.38 17.45 26.71
N SER A 277 7.64 17.86 25.47
CA SER A 277 7.56 19.24 24.99
C SER A 277 7.43 19.31 23.46
N ASP A 278 6.98 20.45 22.94
CA ASP A 278 6.96 20.72 21.49
C ASP A 278 8.36 20.65 20.87
N ALA A 279 9.40 21.05 21.62
CA ALA A 279 10.79 21.00 21.17
C ALA A 279 11.27 19.55 20.99
N GLU A 280 10.91 18.66 21.93
CA GLU A 280 11.19 17.23 21.82
C GLU A 280 10.46 16.59 20.64
N GLU A 281 9.18 16.93 20.44
CA GLU A 281 8.42 16.45 19.28
C GLU A 281 9.07 16.89 17.97
N ALA A 282 9.46 18.16 17.86
CA ALA A 282 10.12 18.70 16.67
C ALA A 282 11.48 18.02 16.40
N GLU A 283 12.29 17.79 17.43
CA GLU A 283 13.58 17.08 17.34
C GLU A 283 13.39 15.66 16.78
N ILE A 284 12.49 14.88 17.37
CA ILE A 284 12.24 13.48 16.97
C ILE A 284 11.67 13.43 15.56
N ARG A 285 10.71 14.29 15.22
CA ARG A 285 10.13 14.35 13.87
C ARG A 285 11.17 14.70 12.81
N HIS A 286 12.05 15.65 13.10
CA HIS A 286 13.15 16.01 12.21
C HIS A 286 14.08 14.82 11.95
N ARG A 287 14.46 14.10 13.02
CA ARG A 287 15.31 12.90 12.92
C ARG A 287 14.62 11.75 12.17
N LEU A 288 13.33 11.50 12.44
CA LEU A 288 12.54 10.51 11.71
C LEU A 288 12.50 10.80 10.21
N ARG A 289 12.27 12.07 9.84
CA ARG A 289 12.27 12.48 8.44
C ARG A 289 13.61 12.22 7.75
N ALA A 290 14.72 12.43 8.46
CA ALA A 290 16.06 12.16 7.94
C ALA A 290 16.34 10.67 7.71
N VAL A 291 15.75 9.77 8.50
CA VAL A 291 15.89 8.29 8.34
C VAL A 291 14.80 7.66 7.48
N LEU A 292 13.85 8.44 6.97
CA LEU A 292 12.77 8.01 6.07
C LEU A 292 12.80 8.71 4.69
N PRO A 293 13.98 8.92 4.07
CA PRO A 293 14.08 9.80 2.90
C PRO A 293 13.21 9.30 1.72
N ILE A 294 13.14 7.99 1.50
CA ILE A 294 12.40 7.39 0.37
C ILE A 294 10.89 7.44 0.59
N ASP A 295 10.43 7.15 1.80
CA ASP A 295 9.00 7.19 2.11
C ASP A 295 8.49 8.63 2.02
N VAL A 296 9.27 9.61 2.52
CA VAL A 296 8.96 11.03 2.41
C VAL A 296 8.92 11.46 0.95
N ALA A 297 9.95 11.11 0.18
CA ALA A 297 9.97 11.39 -1.26
C ALA A 297 8.78 10.75 -1.98
N LEU A 298 8.42 9.49 -1.64
CA LEU A 298 7.31 8.78 -2.29
C LEU A 298 5.99 9.49 -1.99
N TYR A 299 5.74 9.80 -0.73
CA TYR A 299 4.53 10.50 -0.30
C TYR A 299 4.40 11.90 -0.94
N GLU A 300 5.50 12.65 -1.03
CA GLU A 300 5.52 13.99 -1.63
C GLU A 300 5.44 13.97 -3.17
N THR A 301 5.97 12.92 -3.81
CA THR A 301 5.95 12.77 -5.28
C THR A 301 4.60 12.29 -5.79
N LEU A 302 3.84 11.56 -4.99
CA LEU A 302 2.53 11.10 -5.39
C LEU A 302 1.64 12.31 -5.63
N PRO A 303 1.06 12.45 -6.84
CA PRO A 303 0.00 13.41 -7.04
C PRO A 303 -1.18 12.89 -6.23
N LEU A 304 -1.29 13.32 -4.97
CA LEU A 304 -2.46 13.02 -4.15
C LEU A 304 -3.68 13.35 -4.99
N TRP A 305 -4.58 12.36 -5.12
CA TRP A 305 -5.56 12.26 -6.21
C TRP A 305 -6.11 13.64 -6.58
N GLN A 306 -5.79 14.09 -7.80
CA GLN A 306 -6.54 15.14 -8.47
C GLN A 306 -7.50 14.44 -9.42
N PRO A 307 -8.78 14.84 -9.47
CA PRO A 307 -9.67 14.34 -10.50
C PRO A 307 -8.97 14.62 -11.83
N ARG A 308 -8.69 13.57 -12.63
CA ARG A 308 -8.23 13.79 -14.00
C ARG A 308 -9.29 14.65 -14.65
N GLY A 309 -8.98 15.95 -14.82
CA GLY A 309 -9.86 16.93 -15.43
C GLY A 309 -10.39 16.32 -16.72
N GLY A 310 -11.70 16.41 -16.91
CA GLY A 310 -12.44 15.60 -17.86
C GLY A 310 -11.78 15.51 -19.24
N HIS A 311 -11.04 14.43 -19.46
CA HIS A 311 -11.17 13.75 -20.74
C HIS A 311 -12.62 13.27 -20.77
N ALA A 312 -13.44 13.96 -21.57
CA ALA A 312 -14.77 13.51 -21.95
C ALA A 312 -14.69 12.00 -22.16
N ALA A 313 -15.52 11.26 -21.42
CA ALA A 313 -15.56 9.80 -21.33
C ALA A 313 -14.92 9.06 -22.52
N GLY A 314 -13.58 8.99 -22.55
CA GLY A 314 -12.86 7.87 -23.13
C GLY A 314 -13.23 6.73 -22.20
N SER A 315 -13.93 5.73 -22.74
CA SER A 315 -14.49 4.64 -21.98
C SER A 315 -13.45 4.03 -21.05
N ALA A 316 -13.90 3.44 -19.95
CA ALA A 316 -13.04 2.65 -19.06
C ALA A 316 -12.27 1.55 -19.82
N ASP A 317 -12.64 1.27 -21.06
CA ASP A 317 -12.00 0.37 -22.02
C ASP A 317 -10.54 0.74 -22.33
N GLU A 318 -10.14 2.02 -22.36
CA GLU A 318 -8.76 2.35 -22.79
C GLU A 318 -7.70 2.19 -21.68
N ALA A 319 -8.08 2.38 -20.42
CA ALA A 319 -7.14 2.25 -19.30
C ALA A 319 -7.01 0.81 -18.78
N PHE A 320 -8.01 -0.03 -19.03
CA PHE A 320 -8.08 -1.40 -18.51
C PHE A 320 -8.41 -2.48 -19.56
N GLY A 321 -8.66 -2.12 -20.82
CA GLY A 321 -9.00 -3.08 -21.88
C GLY A 321 -10.35 -3.79 -21.70
N VAL A 322 -11.20 -3.34 -20.78
CA VAL A 322 -12.47 -4.00 -20.44
C VAL A 322 -13.63 -3.25 -21.07
N GLN A 323 -14.16 -3.75 -22.19
CA GLN A 323 -15.39 -3.25 -22.82
C GLN A 323 -16.62 -3.55 -21.98
N ILE A 324 -17.06 -2.60 -21.14
CA ILE A 324 -18.32 -2.77 -20.38
C ILE A 324 -19.49 -2.51 -21.32
N GLY A 325 -20.09 -3.59 -21.82
CA GLY A 325 -21.29 -3.53 -22.66
C GLY A 325 -22.47 -2.94 -21.88
N THR A 326 -22.97 -1.78 -22.30
CA THR A 326 -24.22 -1.23 -21.81
C THR A 326 -25.39 -2.05 -22.34
N THR A 327 -26.02 -2.86 -21.50
CA THR A 327 -27.30 -3.49 -21.82
C THR A 327 -28.39 -2.43 -21.81
N GLY A 328 -28.82 -2.02 -23.00
CA GLY A 328 -30.02 -1.21 -23.16
C GLY A 328 -31.25 -2.02 -22.76
N ALA A 329 -31.98 -1.55 -21.75
CA ALA A 329 -33.34 -2.00 -21.48
C ALA A 329 -34.26 -1.45 -22.59
N ARG A 330 -35.02 -2.34 -23.24
CA ARG A 330 -36.16 -2.00 -24.10
C ARG A 330 -37.41 -1.83 -23.25
#